data_AF-A0A2V6SHU3-F1
#
_entry.id   AF-A0A2V6SHU3-F1
#
_cell.length_a   1.000
_cell.length_b   1.000
_cell.length_c   1.000
_cell.angle_alpha   90.00
_cell.angle_beta   90.00
_cell.angle_gamma   90.00
#
_symmetry.space_group_name_H-M   'P 1'
#
loop_
_entity.id
_entity.type
_entity.pdbx_description
1 polymer ?
#
loop_
_entity_poly.entity_id
_entity_poly.type
_entity_poly.pdbx_seq_one_letter_code
_entity_poly.pdbx_strand_id
1 'polypeptide(L)'
;ETLALWEAIAETGTIVCALGAGPDLVRVRDLLRRFPDVRVVVDHLNNPDPRLGLDQPAFRALLDLADLPRVHAKLSGFHHWCRERYPYRDGLPFVEATVRAFGAARCMWGSDFPHVLAGCGYVRSRHLLPREAGFLSKEELDAAMGGTAERLWFT
;
A
#
# COMPACT_ATOMS: atom_id res chain seq x y z
N GLU A 1 1.37 26.65 -3.36
CA GLU A 1 0.73 26.85 -2.04
C GLU A 1 -0.16 25.67 -1.72
N THR A 2 0.39 24.65 -1.05
CA THR A 2 -0.37 23.46 -0.60
C THR A 2 -0.34 23.30 0.92
N LEU A 3 0.26 24.24 1.66
CA LEU A 3 0.57 24.05 3.07
C LEU A 3 -0.65 24.08 3.99
N ALA A 4 -1.62 24.98 3.77
CA ALA A 4 -2.80 25.09 4.63
C ALA A 4 -3.60 23.77 4.77
N LEU A 5 -3.70 22.98 3.68
CA LEU A 5 -4.31 21.65 3.75
C LEU A 5 -3.50 20.70 4.63
N TRP A 6 -2.17 20.69 4.50
CA TRP A 6 -1.31 19.81 5.28
C TRP A 6 -1.18 20.23 6.74
N GLU A 7 -1.24 21.53 7.03
CA GLU A 7 -1.39 22.09 8.38
C GLU A 7 -2.69 21.56 9.02
N ALA A 8 -3.82 21.69 8.33
CA ALA A 8 -5.09 21.17 8.82
C ALA A 8 -5.09 19.64 8.98
N ILE A 9 -4.45 18.89 8.08
CA ILE A 9 -4.29 17.43 8.21
C ILE A 9 -3.48 17.09 9.45
N ALA A 10 -2.37 17.80 9.70
CA ALA A 10 -1.54 17.60 10.88
C ALA A 10 -2.30 17.94 12.18
N GLU A 11 -3.01 19.07 12.21
CA GLU A 11 -3.80 19.52 13.37
C GLU A 11 -4.95 18.57 13.71
N THR A 12 -5.63 18.03 12.70
CA THR A 12 -6.77 17.12 12.89
C THR A 12 -6.36 15.66 13.08
N GLY A 13 -5.10 15.32 12.82
CA GLY A 13 -4.64 13.94 12.78
C GLY A 13 -5.26 13.11 11.66
N THR A 14 -5.78 13.76 10.62
CA THR A 14 -6.40 13.09 9.47
C THR A 14 -5.38 12.20 8.76
N ILE A 15 -5.79 10.98 8.40
CA ILE A 15 -4.96 10.05 7.64
C ILE A 15 -5.18 10.28 6.14
N VAL A 16 -4.09 10.49 5.40
CA VAL A 16 -4.13 10.70 3.95
C VAL A 16 -4.05 9.36 3.23
N CYS A 17 -5.01 9.07 2.35
CA CYS A 17 -4.90 7.98 1.38
C CYS A 17 -4.37 8.56 0.06
N ALA A 18 -3.17 8.13 -0.35
CA ALA A 18 -2.51 8.59 -1.57
C ALA A 18 -2.73 7.58 -2.70
N LEU A 19 -3.56 7.96 -3.67
CA LEU A 19 -3.88 7.16 -4.85
C LEU A 19 -3.16 7.70 -6.09
N GLY A 20 -2.54 6.83 -6.88
CA GLY A 20 -2.11 7.13 -8.24
C GLY A 20 -1.02 8.20 -8.37
N ALA A 21 -0.16 8.35 -7.35
CA ALA A 21 0.90 9.36 -7.37
C ALA A 21 2.07 9.00 -8.31
N GLY A 22 2.25 7.72 -8.68
CA GLY A 22 3.29 7.32 -9.64
C GLY A 22 4.68 7.83 -9.22
N PRO A 23 5.48 8.44 -10.11
CA PRO A 23 6.77 9.04 -9.72
C PRO A 23 6.62 10.28 -8.83
N ASP A 24 5.45 10.92 -8.77
CA ASP A 24 5.21 12.11 -7.96
C ASP A 24 5.11 11.82 -6.45
N LEU A 25 5.19 10.56 -6.01
CA LEU A 25 5.37 10.21 -4.59
C LEU A 25 6.58 10.90 -3.97
N VAL A 26 7.57 11.29 -4.76
CA VAL A 26 8.71 12.12 -4.31
C VAL A 26 8.21 13.42 -3.66
N ARG A 27 7.15 14.05 -4.20
CA ARG A 27 6.58 15.28 -3.62
C ARG A 27 5.88 15.01 -2.30
N VAL A 28 5.25 13.84 -2.15
CA VAL A 28 4.67 13.39 -0.87
C VAL A 28 5.78 13.24 0.17
N ARG A 29 6.94 12.69 -0.19
CA ARG A 29 8.09 12.60 0.71
C ARG A 29 8.52 13.97 1.25
N ASP A 30 8.62 14.97 0.38
CA ASP A 30 9.02 16.33 0.80
C ASP A 30 8.00 16.98 1.74
N LEU A 31 6.70 16.71 1.53
CA LEU A 31 5.65 17.15 2.44
C LEU A 31 5.74 16.44 3.79
N LEU A 32 5.97 15.13 3.80
CA LEU A 32 6.09 14.36 5.05
C LEU A 32 7.34 14.69 5.86
N ARG A 33 8.41 15.18 5.22
CA ARG A 33 9.55 15.75 5.95
C ARG A 33 9.20 17.05 6.69
N ARG A 34 8.25 17.83 6.18
CA ARG A 34 7.76 19.07 6.81
C ARG A 34 6.67 18.80 7.84
N PHE A 35 5.87 17.75 7.63
CA PHE A 35 4.78 17.32 8.50
C PHE A 35 5.03 15.88 8.98
N PRO A 36 6.04 15.65 9.84
CA PRO A 36 6.46 14.30 10.24
C PRO A 36 5.42 13.54 11.06
N ASP A 37 4.39 14.22 11.56
CA ASP A 37 3.30 13.60 12.32
C ASP A 37 2.11 13.15 11.46
N VAL A 38 2.07 13.55 10.19
CA VAL A 38 1.02 13.13 9.26
C VAL A 38 1.18 11.66 8.90
N ARG A 39 0.06 10.93 8.98
CA ARG A 39 -0.05 9.52 8.61
C ARG A 39 -0.53 9.40 7.18
N VAL A 40 0.14 8.56 6.38
CA VAL A 40 -0.19 8.34 4.98
C VAL A 40 -0.34 6.86 4.70
N VAL A 41 -1.32 6.50 3.89
CA VAL A 41 -1.50 5.17 3.31
C VAL A 41 -1.38 5.30 1.80
N VAL A 42 -0.37 4.64 1.21
CA VAL A 42 -0.23 4.58 -0.25
C VAL A 42 -1.09 3.44 -0.78
N ASP A 43 -2.02 3.76 -1.67
CA ASP A 43 -2.95 2.78 -2.23
C ASP A 43 -2.30 1.94 -3.34
N HIS A 44 -2.71 0.67 -3.44
CA HIS A 44 -2.43 -0.25 -4.54
C HIS A 44 -0.95 -0.41 -4.91
N LEU A 45 -0.06 -0.35 -3.92
CA LEU A 45 1.40 -0.40 -4.12
C LEU A 45 1.93 0.65 -5.10
N ASN A 46 1.22 1.78 -5.24
CA ASN A 46 1.50 2.81 -6.24
C ASN A 46 1.36 2.32 -7.70
N ASN A 47 0.45 1.36 -7.96
CA ASN A 47 0.09 0.82 -9.27
C ASN A 47 1.31 0.43 -10.14
N PRO A 48 2.15 -0.51 -9.70
CA PRO A 48 3.34 -0.92 -10.45
C PRO A 48 2.97 -1.67 -11.73
N ASP A 49 3.83 -1.65 -12.75
CA ASP A 49 3.70 -2.56 -13.91
C ASP A 49 4.64 -3.76 -13.74
N PRO A 50 4.13 -4.99 -13.53
CA PRO A 50 4.97 -6.17 -13.34
C PRO A 50 5.97 -6.43 -14.46
N ARG A 51 5.70 -5.98 -15.69
CA ARG A 51 6.60 -6.15 -16.85
C ARG A 51 7.90 -5.38 -16.73
N LEU A 52 7.92 -4.32 -15.92
CA LEU A 52 9.08 -3.46 -15.70
C LEU A 52 9.95 -3.91 -14.52
N GLY A 53 9.51 -4.94 -13.78
CA GLY A 53 10.20 -5.45 -12.60
C GLY A 53 10.10 -4.53 -11.38
N LEU A 54 10.84 -4.87 -10.34
CA LEU A 54 10.81 -4.19 -9.03
C LEU A 54 11.59 -2.87 -9.03
N ASP A 55 12.55 -2.68 -9.94
CA ASP A 55 13.36 -1.47 -10.00
C ASP A 55 12.71 -0.31 -10.77
N GLN A 56 11.45 -0.48 -11.18
CA GLN A 56 10.71 0.57 -11.88
C GLN A 56 10.53 1.83 -11.02
N PRO A 57 10.56 3.03 -11.61
CA PRO A 57 10.52 4.28 -10.85
C PRO A 57 9.32 4.42 -9.91
N ALA A 58 8.13 4.02 -10.34
CA ALA A 58 6.91 4.14 -9.53
C ALA A 58 6.95 3.26 -8.27
N PHE A 59 7.43 2.01 -8.39
CA PHE A 59 7.54 1.10 -7.25
C PHE A 59 8.71 1.48 -6.33
N ARG A 60 9.86 1.88 -6.90
CA ARG A 60 10.98 2.41 -6.11
C ARG A 60 10.57 3.63 -5.30
N ALA A 61 9.79 4.54 -5.88
CA ALA A 61 9.28 5.71 -5.15
C ALA A 61 8.40 5.34 -3.96
N LEU A 62 7.66 4.22 -4.02
CA LEU A 62 6.95 3.68 -2.85
C LEU A 62 7.93 3.12 -1.81
N LEU A 63 8.86 2.25 -2.21
CA LEU A 63 9.82 1.63 -1.28
C LEU A 63 10.69 2.67 -0.57
N ASP A 64 11.05 3.74 -1.26
CA ASP A 64 11.84 4.85 -0.71
C ASP A 64 11.10 5.66 0.37
N LEU A 65 9.80 5.46 0.56
CA LEU A 65 9.03 6.02 1.69
C LEU A 65 9.07 5.14 2.94
N ALA A 66 9.64 3.93 2.87
CA ALA A 66 9.66 3.00 3.99
C ALA A 66 10.49 3.52 5.18
N ASP A 67 11.41 4.44 4.96
CA ASP A 67 12.19 5.12 6.00
C ASP A 67 11.35 6.11 6.83
N LEU A 68 10.18 6.51 6.33
CA LEU A 68 9.23 7.36 7.03
C LEU A 68 8.27 6.49 7.88
N PRO A 69 8.34 6.53 9.22
CA PRO A 69 7.65 5.57 10.09
C PRO A 69 6.12 5.67 10.04
N ARG A 70 5.57 6.80 9.61
CA ARG A 70 4.12 7.06 9.51
C ARG A 70 3.52 6.82 8.12
N VAL A 71 4.32 6.26 7.21
CA VAL A 71 3.84 5.82 5.90
C VAL A 71 3.50 4.33 5.95
N HIS A 72 2.33 4.00 5.43
CA HIS A 72 1.80 2.66 5.31
C HIS A 72 1.51 2.33 3.84
N ALA A 73 1.42 1.04 3.52
CA ALA A 73 1.12 0.57 2.17
C ALA A 73 -0.10 -0.35 2.14
N LYS A 74 -0.97 -0.16 1.14
CA LYS A 74 -2.14 -1.00 0.93
C LYS A 74 -1.86 -2.10 -0.09
N LEU A 75 -2.01 -3.35 0.34
CA LEU A 75 -1.92 -4.56 -0.48
C LEU A 75 -3.28 -4.80 -1.16
N SER A 76 -3.58 -4.00 -2.18
CA SER A 76 -4.91 -3.94 -2.80
C SER A 76 -4.84 -3.65 -4.31
N GLY A 77 -5.99 -3.69 -4.98
CA GLY A 77 -6.09 -3.24 -6.38
C GLY A 77 -5.40 -4.14 -7.41
N PHE A 78 -5.04 -5.38 -7.09
CA PHE A 78 -4.30 -6.29 -7.98
C PHE A 78 -4.87 -6.37 -9.41
N HIS A 79 -6.19 -6.36 -9.54
CA HIS A 79 -6.88 -6.38 -10.83
C HIS A 79 -6.62 -5.15 -11.73
N HIS A 80 -6.12 -4.05 -11.18
CA HIS A 80 -5.76 -2.84 -11.93
C HIS A 80 -4.37 -2.93 -12.57
N TRP A 81 -3.41 -3.54 -11.86
CA TRP A 81 -2.00 -3.38 -12.19
C TRP A 81 -1.28 -4.70 -12.48
N CYS A 82 -1.82 -5.84 -12.04
CA CYS A 82 -1.35 -7.16 -12.47
C CYS A 82 -1.74 -7.43 -13.93
N ARG A 83 -0.89 -8.19 -14.63
CA ARG A 83 -1.12 -8.63 -16.02
C ARG A 83 -1.67 -10.04 -16.07
N GLU A 84 -1.24 -10.90 -15.16
CA GLU A 84 -1.86 -12.20 -15.01
C GLU A 84 -3.26 -12.08 -14.42
N ARG A 85 -4.16 -12.98 -14.80
CA ARG A 85 -5.45 -13.12 -14.11
C ARG A 85 -5.21 -13.74 -12.74
N TYR A 86 -6.24 -13.73 -11.88
CA TYR A 86 -6.21 -14.43 -10.60
C TYR A 86 -5.56 -15.84 -10.73
N PRO A 87 -4.55 -16.16 -9.92
CA PRO A 87 -4.22 -15.53 -8.64
C PRO A 87 -3.20 -14.38 -8.70
N TYR A 88 -3.01 -13.69 -9.83
CA TYR A 88 -2.15 -12.49 -9.92
C TYR A 88 -0.70 -12.76 -9.46
N ARG A 89 -0.10 -13.87 -9.92
CA ARG A 89 1.20 -14.33 -9.40
C ARG A 89 2.32 -13.33 -9.66
N ASP A 90 2.21 -12.60 -10.77
CA ASP A 90 3.09 -11.50 -11.14
C ASP A 90 3.06 -10.31 -10.16
N GLY A 91 2.03 -10.21 -9.30
CA GLY A 91 1.95 -9.22 -8.24
C GLY A 91 2.54 -9.64 -6.90
N LEU A 92 2.73 -10.94 -6.65
CA LEU A 92 3.23 -11.44 -5.36
C LEU A 92 4.65 -10.95 -5.01
N PRO A 93 5.62 -10.85 -5.95
CA PRO A 93 6.93 -10.28 -5.66
C PRO A 93 6.87 -8.82 -5.17
N PHE A 94 5.91 -8.03 -5.66
CA PHE A 94 5.71 -6.65 -5.20
C PHE A 94 5.15 -6.58 -3.78
N VAL A 95 4.25 -7.51 -3.43
CA VAL A 95 3.76 -7.66 -2.06
C VAL A 95 4.90 -8.02 -1.11
N GLU A 96 5.71 -9.01 -1.46
CA GLU A 96 6.86 -9.42 -0.65
C GLU A 96 7.83 -8.25 -0.44
N ALA A 97 8.28 -7.61 -1.52
CA ALA A 97 9.19 -6.47 -1.43
C ALA A 97 8.63 -5.33 -0.57
N THR A 98 7.33 -5.04 -0.69
CA THR A 98 6.67 -4.01 0.15
C THR A 98 6.68 -4.41 1.62
N VAL A 99 6.31 -5.65 1.96
CA VAL A 99 6.29 -6.11 3.36
C VAL A 99 7.70 -6.14 3.95
N ARG A 100 8.73 -6.52 3.19
CA ARG A 100 10.12 -6.49 3.66
C ARG A 100 10.64 -5.07 3.89
N ALA A 101 10.25 -4.11 3.06
CA ALA A 101 10.65 -2.71 3.24
C ALA A 101 9.90 -2.03 4.39
N PHE A 102 8.58 -2.17 4.45
CA PHE A 102 7.75 -1.47 5.42
C PHE A 102 7.63 -2.21 6.76
N GLY A 103 7.78 -3.53 6.76
CA GLY A 103 7.33 -4.42 7.83
C GLY A 103 5.82 -4.62 7.77
N ALA A 104 5.36 -5.83 8.10
CA ALA A 104 3.93 -6.19 8.02
C ALA A 104 3.03 -5.30 8.89
N ALA A 105 3.57 -4.75 9.99
CA ALA A 105 2.86 -3.81 10.86
C ALA A 105 2.53 -2.45 10.20
N ARG A 106 3.04 -2.19 8.99
CA ARG A 106 2.71 -1.01 8.16
C ARG A 106 2.10 -1.38 6.80
N CYS A 107 1.80 -2.66 6.56
CA CYS A 107 1.07 -3.11 5.38
C CYS A 107 -0.35 -3.53 5.77
N MET A 108 -1.31 -3.29 4.87
CA MET A 108 -2.70 -3.69 5.12
C MET A 108 -3.42 -4.12 3.83
N TRP A 109 -4.20 -5.19 3.89
CA TRP A 109 -5.03 -5.64 2.80
C TRP A 109 -6.26 -4.74 2.63
N GLY A 110 -6.69 -4.55 1.38
CA GLY A 110 -7.97 -3.93 1.04
C GLY A 110 -8.56 -4.58 -0.21
N SER A 111 -9.88 -4.78 -0.22
CA SER A 111 -10.55 -5.45 -1.33
C SER A 111 -10.57 -4.64 -2.61
N ASP A 112 -10.68 -3.30 -2.48
CA ASP A 112 -10.95 -2.37 -3.57
C ASP A 112 -12.35 -2.58 -4.20
N PHE A 113 -13.36 -2.84 -3.36
CA PHE A 113 -14.76 -2.93 -3.79
C PHE A 113 -15.31 -1.53 -4.13
N PRO A 114 -16.09 -1.37 -5.22
CA PRO A 114 -16.63 -2.42 -6.09
C PRO A 114 -15.74 -2.82 -7.27
N HIS A 115 -14.60 -2.14 -7.51
CA HIS A 115 -13.75 -2.37 -8.68
C HIS A 115 -13.23 -3.81 -8.80
N VAL A 116 -12.95 -4.45 -7.65
CA VAL A 116 -12.53 -5.86 -7.57
C VAL A 116 -13.48 -6.85 -8.27
N LEU A 117 -14.74 -6.48 -8.49
CA LEU A 117 -15.72 -7.27 -9.23
C LEU A 117 -15.36 -7.43 -10.71
N ALA A 118 -14.61 -6.50 -11.30
CA ALA A 118 -14.10 -6.60 -12.67
C ALA A 118 -12.97 -7.64 -12.82
N GLY A 119 -12.32 -8.00 -11.71
CA GLY A 119 -11.27 -9.01 -11.66
C GLY A 119 -11.78 -10.34 -11.09
N CYS A 120 -11.33 -10.67 -9.88
CA CYS A 120 -11.59 -11.96 -9.25
C CYS A 120 -12.81 -11.98 -8.32
N GLY A 121 -13.41 -10.82 -8.05
CA GLY A 121 -14.44 -10.66 -7.03
C GLY A 121 -13.91 -10.66 -5.60
N TYR A 122 -14.77 -10.27 -4.66
CA TYR A 122 -14.41 -10.04 -3.26
C TYR A 122 -13.85 -11.30 -2.56
N VAL A 123 -14.54 -12.44 -2.68
CA VAL A 123 -14.17 -13.69 -1.98
C VAL A 123 -12.77 -14.15 -2.38
N ARG A 124 -12.48 -14.18 -3.69
CA ARG A 124 -11.14 -14.58 -4.17
C ARG A 124 -10.06 -13.56 -3.75
N SER A 125 -10.36 -12.26 -3.84
CA SER A 125 -9.44 -11.21 -3.38
C SER A 125 -9.11 -11.34 -1.88
N ARG A 126 -10.10 -11.63 -1.03
CA ARG A 126 -9.92 -11.83 0.42
C ARG A 126 -9.05 -13.04 0.78
N HIS A 127 -8.99 -14.04 -0.10
CA HIS A 127 -8.20 -15.25 0.09
C HIS A 127 -6.88 -15.26 -0.69
N LEU A 128 -6.58 -14.21 -1.46
CA LEU A 128 -5.35 -14.12 -2.25
C LEU A 128 -4.10 -14.26 -1.38
N LEU A 129 -3.88 -13.34 -0.43
CA LEU A 129 -2.68 -13.38 0.42
C LEU A 129 -2.63 -14.64 1.30
N PRO A 130 -3.73 -15.05 1.98
CA PRO A 130 -3.70 -16.28 2.78
C PRO A 130 -3.38 -17.56 2.00
N ARG A 131 -3.59 -17.60 0.67
CA ARG A 131 -3.35 -18.80 -0.15
C ARG A 131 -2.03 -18.73 -0.90
N GLU A 132 -1.63 -17.56 -1.36
CA GLU A 132 -0.54 -17.42 -2.34
C GLU A 132 0.70 -16.73 -1.75
N ALA A 133 0.57 -15.97 -0.66
CA ALA A 133 1.69 -15.27 -0.03
C ALA A 133 2.43 -16.15 0.99
N GLY A 134 2.89 -17.33 0.57
CA GLY A 134 3.59 -18.30 1.42
C GLY A 134 4.93 -17.83 2.01
N PHE A 135 5.42 -16.69 1.55
CA PHE A 135 6.61 -16.01 2.09
C PHE A 135 6.32 -15.20 3.37
N LEU A 136 5.05 -14.96 3.71
CA LEU A 136 4.70 -14.28 4.96
C LEU A 136 4.55 -15.29 6.10
N SER A 137 5.09 -14.95 7.28
CA SER A 137 4.73 -15.70 8.49
C SER A 137 3.23 -15.52 8.81
N LYS A 138 2.70 -16.38 9.69
CA LYS A 138 1.32 -16.24 10.15
C LYS A 138 1.09 -14.88 10.81
N GLU A 139 2.03 -14.42 11.63
CA GLU A 139 1.98 -13.14 12.33
C GLU A 139 2.03 -11.96 11.35
N GLU A 140 2.87 -12.04 10.31
CA GLU A 140 2.91 -11.03 9.25
C GLU A 140 1.59 -10.97 8.47
N LEU A 141 1.03 -12.13 8.14
CA LEU A 141 -0.25 -12.23 7.46
C LEU A 141 -1.39 -11.67 8.32
N ASP A 142 -1.45 -12.01 9.61
CA ASP A 142 -2.48 -11.53 10.54
C ASP A 142 -2.39 -10.00 10.73
N ALA A 143 -1.18 -9.46 10.80
CA ALA A 143 -0.96 -8.02 10.81
C ALA A 143 -1.49 -7.36 9.52
N ALA A 144 -1.14 -7.90 8.35
CA ALA A 144 -1.57 -7.35 7.07
C ALA A 144 -3.08 -7.50 6.82
N MET A 145 -3.70 -8.59 7.26
CA MET A 145 -5.11 -8.90 6.98
C MET A 145 -6.12 -8.18 7.89
N GLY A 146 -5.67 -7.36 8.85
CA GLY A 146 -6.55 -6.52 9.65
C GLY A 146 -5.85 -5.78 10.79
N GLY A 147 -4.87 -6.41 11.45
CA GLY A 147 -4.26 -5.84 12.65
C GLY A 147 -3.58 -4.48 12.45
N THR A 148 -2.98 -4.25 11.29
CA THR A 148 -2.40 -2.95 10.94
C THR A 148 -3.46 -1.87 10.75
N ALA A 149 -4.57 -2.19 10.07
CA ALA A 149 -5.66 -1.24 9.87
C ALA A 149 -6.35 -0.88 11.21
N GLU A 150 -6.53 -1.87 12.08
CA GLU A 150 -7.05 -1.68 13.44
C GLU A 150 -6.22 -0.66 14.23
N ARG A 151 -4.90 -0.86 14.29
CA ARG A 151 -3.97 0.07 14.97
C ARG A 151 -3.81 1.44 14.31
N LEU A 152 -4.18 1.59 13.04
CA LEU A 152 -4.02 2.86 12.35
C LEU A 152 -5.24 3.77 12.51
N TRP A 153 -6.45 3.21 12.38
CA TRP A 153 -7.69 4.00 12.35
C TRP A 153 -8.53 3.92 13.63
N PHE A 154 -8.33 2.90 14.46
CA PHE A 154 -9.24 2.61 15.58
C PHE A 154 -8.55 2.67 16.95
N THR A 155 -7.31 3.16 17.01
CA THR A 155 -6.56 3.46 18.24
C THR A 155 -6.01 4.87 18.17
#